data_AF-A0A9D8SZ50-F1
#
_entry.id   AF-A0A9D8SZ50-F1
#
_cell.length_a   1.000
_cell.length_b   1.000
_cell.length_c   1.000
_cell.angle_alpha   90.00
_cell.angle_beta   90.00
_cell.angle_gamma   90.00
#
_symmetry.space_group_name_H-M   'P 1'
#
loop_
_entity.id
_entity.type
_entity.pdbx_description
1 polymer ?
#
loop_
_entity_poly.entity_id
_entity_poly.type
_entity_poly.pdbx_seq_one_letter_code
_entity_poly.pdbx_strand_id
1 'polypeptide(L)'
;TQDPQAAYEALKKHSLTMIMSEVLAISLVNVVGTAADTISLFTQEGLNIEYLYSFMWHQNGILIMRTNDQDKAMEIVRKHQLHCLESADLKF
;
A
#
# COMPACT_ATOMS: atom_id res chain seq x y z
N THR A 1 -12.56 11.27 -14.39
CA THR A 1 -13.60 10.73 -13.47
C THR A 1 -12.98 9.77 -12.46
N GLN A 2 -11.87 10.14 -11.80
CA GLN A 2 -11.07 9.23 -10.95
C GLN A 2 -10.74 9.89 -9.60
N ASP A 3 -11.74 10.48 -8.95
CA ASP A 3 -11.60 10.99 -7.59
C ASP A 3 -12.24 9.96 -6.63
N PRO A 4 -11.45 9.27 -5.79
CA PRO A 4 -11.97 8.30 -4.83
C PRO A 4 -13.05 8.88 -3.91
N GLN A 5 -12.95 10.18 -3.59
CA GLN A 5 -13.92 10.88 -2.77
C GLN A 5 -15.23 11.09 -3.53
N ALA A 6 -15.16 11.56 -4.78
CA ALA A 6 -16.34 11.73 -5.62
C ALA A 6 -17.01 10.38 -5.94
N ALA A 7 -16.24 9.30 -6.10
CA ALA A 7 -16.74 7.95 -6.28
C ALA A 7 -17.47 7.46 -5.01
N TYR A 8 -16.87 7.66 -3.83
CA TYR A 8 -17.50 7.34 -2.55
C TYR A 8 -18.83 8.10 -2.38
N GLU A 9 -18.88 9.39 -2.70
CA GLU A 9 -20.09 10.20 -2.63
C GLU A 9 -21.17 9.73 -3.61
N ALA A 10 -20.78 9.38 -4.84
CA ALA A 10 -21.70 8.84 -5.83
C ALA A 10 -22.30 7.49 -5.38
N LEU A 11 -21.49 6.60 -4.84
CA LEU A 11 -21.91 5.26 -4.44
C LEU A 11 -22.74 5.28 -3.14
N LYS A 12 -22.42 6.20 -2.23
CA LYS A 12 -23.22 6.48 -1.02
C LYS A 12 -24.64 6.98 -1.37
N LYS A 13 -24.80 7.78 -2.44
CA LYS A 13 -26.12 8.21 -2.92
C LYS A 13 -26.99 7.04 -3.39
N HIS A 14 -26.39 5.93 -3.76
CA HIS A 14 -27.09 4.69 -4.13
C HIS A 14 -27.25 3.70 -2.97
N SER A 15 -27.03 4.14 -1.73
CA SER A 15 -27.16 3.31 -0.51
C SER A 15 -26.25 2.07 -0.49
N LEU A 16 -25.14 2.10 -1.23
CA LEU A 16 -24.13 1.04 -1.20
C LEU A 16 -23.17 1.30 -0.03
N THR A 17 -22.93 0.28 0.79
CA THR A 17 -21.95 0.35 1.90
C THR A 17 -20.54 0.25 1.34
N MET A 18 -19.71 1.26 1.61
CA MET A 18 -18.31 1.30 1.22
C MET A 18 -17.43 1.66 2.41
N ILE A 19 -16.23 1.09 2.42
CA ILE A 19 -15.23 1.34 3.45
C ILE A 19 -14.03 1.96 2.74
N MET A 20 -13.69 3.19 3.10
CA MET A 20 -12.41 3.78 2.73
C MET A 20 -11.36 3.28 3.74
N SER A 21 -10.20 2.89 3.27
CA SER A 21 -9.13 2.38 4.12
C SER A 21 -7.80 2.89 3.63
N GLU A 22 -6.99 3.38 4.56
CA GLU A 22 -5.63 3.79 4.29
C GLU A 22 -4.74 2.57 4.16
N VAL A 23 -3.91 2.58 3.13
CA VAL A 23 -2.99 1.49 2.78
C VAL A 23 -1.64 2.09 2.43
N LEU A 24 -0.59 1.34 2.70
CA LEU A 24 0.78 1.67 2.33
C LEU A 24 1.12 0.99 1.00
N ALA A 25 1.66 1.75 0.06
CA ALA A 25 2.11 1.23 -1.23
C ALA A 25 3.62 1.42 -1.40
N ILE A 26 4.34 0.35 -1.73
CA ILE A 26 5.80 0.34 -1.86
C ILE A 26 6.19 -0.25 -3.21
N SER A 27 7.09 0.43 -3.91
CA SER A 27 7.74 -0.11 -5.11
C SER A 27 8.91 -1.00 -4.73
N LEU A 28 8.95 -2.19 -5.33
CA LEU A 28 9.97 -3.20 -5.16
C LEU A 28 10.74 -3.38 -6.47
N VAL A 29 12.04 -3.62 -6.35
CA VAL A 29 12.84 -4.07 -7.48
C VAL A 29 12.38 -5.49 -7.86
N ASN A 30 12.28 -5.78 -9.15
CA ASN A 30 11.85 -7.09 -9.66
C ASN A 30 12.99 -8.13 -9.57
N VAL A 31 13.34 -8.49 -8.34
CA VAL A 31 14.29 -9.55 -8.01
C VAL A 31 13.60 -10.56 -7.07
N VAL A 32 13.88 -11.85 -7.29
CA VAL A 32 13.34 -12.92 -6.45
C VAL A 32 13.74 -12.69 -5.00
N GLY A 33 12.78 -12.77 -4.09
CA GLY A 33 13.01 -12.59 -2.64
C GLY A 33 12.75 -11.17 -2.12
N THR A 34 12.80 -10.13 -2.96
CA THR A 34 12.66 -8.73 -2.51
C THR A 34 11.37 -8.44 -1.76
N ALA A 35 10.24 -9.05 -2.17
CA ALA A 35 8.98 -8.94 -1.43
C ALA A 35 9.05 -9.61 -0.05
N ALA A 36 9.67 -10.79 0.04
CA ALA A 36 9.83 -11.52 1.30
C ALA A 36 10.76 -10.79 2.26
N ASP A 37 11.85 -10.20 1.76
CA ASP A 37 12.78 -9.38 2.54
C ASP A 37 12.08 -8.14 3.10
N THR A 38 11.29 -7.48 2.26
CA THR A 38 10.52 -6.29 2.65
C THR A 38 9.49 -6.63 3.72
N ILE A 39 8.70 -7.70 3.54
CA ILE A 39 7.72 -8.16 4.53
C ILE A 39 8.42 -8.53 5.85
N SER A 40 9.54 -9.26 5.76
CA SER A 40 10.30 -9.68 6.93
C SER A 40 10.85 -8.49 7.72
N LEU A 41 11.29 -7.43 7.02
CA LEU A 41 11.72 -6.18 7.64
C LEU A 41 10.60 -5.55 8.50
N PHE A 42 9.38 -5.43 7.94
CA PHE A 42 8.24 -4.90 8.69
C PHE A 42 7.91 -5.76 9.91
N THR A 43 7.90 -7.09 9.76
CA THR A 43 7.63 -8.00 10.88
C THR A 43 8.71 -7.93 11.97
N GLN A 44 9.99 -7.81 11.62
CA GLN A 44 11.10 -7.71 12.57
C GLN A 44 11.07 -6.43 13.41
N GLU A 45 10.63 -5.33 12.83
CA GLU A 45 10.39 -4.07 13.56
C GLU A 45 9.07 -4.12 14.37
N GLY A 46 8.36 -5.26 14.37
CA GLY A 46 7.15 -5.47 15.15
C GLY A 46 5.91 -4.82 14.55
N LEU A 47 5.81 -4.77 13.22
CA LEU A 47 4.58 -4.41 12.51
C LEU A 47 3.86 -5.66 12.03
N ASN A 48 2.54 -5.67 12.22
CA ASN A 48 1.68 -6.74 11.74
C ASN A 48 0.98 -6.32 10.45
N ILE A 49 1.05 -7.16 9.44
CA ILE A 49 0.41 -6.93 8.14
C ILE A 49 -0.96 -7.63 8.17
N GLU A 50 -2.04 -6.85 8.10
CA GLU A 50 -3.42 -7.37 8.14
C GLU A 50 -3.80 -8.03 6.82
N TYR A 51 -3.47 -7.36 5.72
CA TYR A 51 -3.59 -7.90 4.37
C TYR A 51 -2.60 -7.21 3.43
N LEU A 52 -2.25 -7.91 2.37
CA LEU A 52 -1.41 -7.38 1.30
C LEU A 52 -1.94 -7.81 -0.06
N TYR A 53 -1.72 -6.95 -1.03
CA TYR A 53 -1.90 -7.18 -2.45
C TYR A 53 -0.58 -6.87 -3.14
N SER A 54 -0.21 -7.70 -4.12
CA SER A 54 0.97 -7.44 -4.94
C SER A 54 0.66 -7.64 -6.40
N PHE A 55 1.30 -6.83 -7.24
CA PHE A 55 1.21 -6.96 -8.69
C PHE A 55 2.47 -6.39 -9.33
N MET A 56 2.71 -6.79 -10.58
CA MET A 56 3.81 -6.24 -11.37
C MET A 56 3.32 -5.01 -12.13
N TRP A 57 4.11 -3.95 -12.12
CA TRP A 57 3.88 -2.74 -12.91
C TRP A 57 5.15 -2.37 -13.67
N HIS A 58 5.08 -2.42 -15.00
CA HIS A 58 6.25 -2.38 -15.88
C HIS A 58 7.33 -3.38 -15.45
N GLN A 59 8.46 -2.90 -14.93
CA GLN A 59 9.60 -3.71 -14.49
C GLN A 59 9.73 -3.76 -12.96
N ASN A 60 8.79 -3.18 -12.22
CA ASN A 60 8.82 -3.12 -10.76
C ASN A 60 7.68 -3.96 -10.17
N GLY A 61 7.92 -4.55 -9.00
CA GLY A 61 6.85 -5.09 -8.17
C GLY A 61 6.21 -3.96 -7.37
N ILE A 62 4.89 -3.97 -7.21
CA ILE A 62 4.19 -3.07 -6.29
C ILE A 62 3.58 -3.92 -5.19
N LEU A 63 3.83 -3.52 -3.94
CA LEU A 63 3.24 -4.11 -2.74
C LEU A 63 2.32 -3.07 -2.11
N ILE A 64 1.02 -3.35 -2.06
CA ILE A 64 0.03 -2.56 -1.34
C ILE A 64 -0.38 -3.35 -0.12
N MET A 65 -0.24 -2.77 1.06
CA MET A 65 -0.54 -3.48 2.31
C MET A 65 -1.21 -2.58 3.33
N ARG A 66 -2.03 -3.19 4.17
CA ARG A 66 -2.54 -2.56 5.38
C ARG A 66 -1.81 -3.15 6.57
N THR A 67 -1.30 -2.28 7.42
CA THR A 67 -0.70 -2.65 8.69
C THR A 67 -1.61 -2.27 9.83
N ASN A 68 -1.39 -2.89 11.00
CA ASN A 68 -2.10 -2.54 12.22
C ASN A 68 -1.72 -1.14 12.76
N ASP A 69 -0.60 -0.58 12.30
CA ASP A 69 -0.11 0.76 12.66
C ASP A 69 0.56 1.38 11.42
N GLN A 70 -0.07 2.42 10.86
CA GLN A 70 0.39 3.10 9.64
C GLN A 70 1.51 4.10 9.92
N ASP A 71 1.49 4.76 11.08
CA ASP A 71 2.51 5.74 11.45
C ASP A 71 3.87 5.05 11.60
N LYS A 72 3.90 3.92 12.31
CA LYS A 72 5.09 3.09 12.45
C LYS A 72 5.54 2.51 11.10
N ALA A 73 4.61 2.18 10.20
CA ALA A 73 4.95 1.69 8.87
C ALA A 73 5.69 2.77 8.07
N MET A 74 5.20 4.01 8.13
CA MET A 74 5.85 5.16 7.51
C MET A 74 7.22 5.48 8.13
N GLU A 75 7.38 5.30 9.45
CA GLU A 75 8.69 5.42 10.10
C GLU A 75 9.70 4.41 9.58
N ILE A 76 9.32 3.13 9.46
CA ILE A 76 10.19 2.07 8.89
C ILE A 76 10.54 2.39 7.45
N VAL A 77 9.55 2.79 6.64
CA VAL A 77 9.78 3.18 5.23
C VAL A 77 10.83 4.29 5.14
N ARG A 78 10.73 5.33 5.96
CA ARG A 78 11.70 6.44 6.01
C ARG A 78 13.07 5.97 6.52
N LYS A 79 13.10 5.17 7.59
CA LYS A 79 14.32 4.64 8.22
C LYS A 79 15.13 3.78 7.24
N HIS A 80 14.44 2.94 6.46
CA HIS A 80 15.05 2.01 5.51
C HIS A 80 15.10 2.53 4.07
N GLN A 81 14.70 3.79 3.84
CA GLN A 81 14.71 4.45 2.54
C GLN A 81 13.96 3.64 1.46
N LEU A 82 12.84 3.03 1.85
CA LEU A 82 11.98 2.29 0.93
C LEU A 82 11.24 3.28 0.03
N HIS A 83 11.03 2.89 -1.22
CA HIS A 83 10.33 3.72 -2.19
C HIS A 83 8.81 3.60 -2.00
N CYS A 84 8.24 4.52 -1.21
CA CYS A 84 6.79 4.65 -1.08
C CYS A 84 6.19 5.27 -2.34
N LEU A 85 5.07 4.73 -2.81
CA LEU A 85 4.30 5.30 -3.90
C LEU A 85 3.21 6.22 -3.33
N GLU A 86 3.03 7.38 -3.96
CA GLU A 86 1.93 8.26 -3.61
C GLU A 86 0.67 7.91 -4.43
N SER A 87 -0.48 8.43 -4.00
CA SER A 87 -1.75 8.29 -4.72
C SER A 87 -1.68 8.77 -6.18
N ALA A 88 -0.73 9.67 -6.49
CA ALA A 88 -0.47 10.15 -7.84
C ALA A 88 0.21 9.10 -8.73
N ASP A 89 1.03 8.22 -8.15
CA ASP A 89 1.77 7.17 -8.86
C ASP A 89 0.93 5.92 -9.12
N LEU A 90 -0.14 5.75 -8.35
CA LEU A 90 -1.12 4.66 -8.49
C LEU A 90 -2.28 5.00 -9.44
N LYS A 91 -2.11 6.02 -10.28
CA LYS A 91 -3.09 6.39 -11.31
C LYS A 91 -2.94 5.47 -12.52
N PHE A 92 -3.84 4.49 -12.61
CA PHE A 92 -4.02 3.63 -13.78
C PHE A 92 -4.84 4.31 -14.88
#